data_AF-A0A9W6ADF1-F1
#
_entry.id   AF-A0A9W6ADF1-F1
#
_cell.length_a   1.000
_cell.length_b   1.000
_cell.length_c   1.000
_cell.angle_alpha   90.00
_cell.angle_beta   90.00
_cell.angle_gamma   90.00
#
_symmetry.space_group_name_H-M   'P 1'
#
loop_
_entity.id
_entity.type
_entity.pdbx_description
1 polymer ?
#
loop_
_entity_poly.entity_id
_entity_poly.type
_entity_poly.pdbx_seq_one_letter_code
_entity_poly.pdbx_strand_id
1 'polypeptide(L)'
;MENDRISYDDDRVPSWSWMLFNGKIDFLTELDLKIPRNQSLSFDNTERGINIEVRQFEDCYTRERDGEHIIFTNTKKVEVTKKVEVMKEVEVGILYFDTGSAAEVESRNCVVIAMSQDDDKDDPNKEYYILAVQRTSGEEEYERLGVGRVRAGYVSKESTSGKLL
;
A
#
# COMPACT_ATOMS: atom_id res chain seq x y z
N MET A 1 -8.50 10.73 -13.79
CA MET A 1 -8.61 12.15 -13.37
C MET A 1 -7.48 12.39 -12.41
N GLU A 2 -6.70 13.43 -12.66
CA GLU A 2 -5.60 13.82 -11.77
C GLU A 2 -6.20 14.40 -10.49
N ASN A 3 -5.71 13.95 -9.34
CA ASN A 3 -6.17 14.43 -8.05
C ASN A 3 -5.15 15.43 -7.52
N ASP A 4 -5.42 16.72 -7.68
CA ASP A 4 -4.57 17.76 -7.11
C ASP A 4 -4.73 17.83 -5.59
N ARG A 5 -3.65 18.16 -4.89
CA ARG A 5 -3.68 18.44 -3.45
C ARG A 5 -4.62 19.62 -3.19
N ILE A 6 -5.50 19.48 -2.19
CA ILE A 6 -6.39 20.56 -1.77
C ILE A 6 -5.56 21.65 -1.11
N SER A 7 -5.72 22.89 -1.58
CA SER A 7 -5.14 24.08 -0.95
C SER A 7 -5.97 24.44 0.27
N TYR A 8 -5.33 24.48 1.43
CA TYR A 8 -5.93 24.94 2.68
C TYR A 8 -5.30 26.27 3.09
N ASP A 9 -6.05 27.15 3.75
CA ASP A 9 -5.54 28.45 4.25
C ASP A 9 -4.41 28.27 5.30
N ASP A 10 -4.31 27.07 5.88
CA ASP A 10 -3.22 26.61 6.74
C ASP A 10 -2.58 25.41 6.02
N ASP A 11 -1.32 25.51 5.58
CA ASP A 11 -0.56 24.51 4.77
C ASP A 11 -0.36 23.13 5.48
N ARG A 12 -1.10 22.87 6.56
CA ARG A 12 -0.88 21.81 7.54
C ARG A 12 -1.87 20.66 7.44
N VAL A 13 -2.42 20.39 6.27
CA VAL A 13 -3.23 19.17 6.12
C VAL A 13 -2.28 17.97 5.96
N PRO A 14 -2.33 17.01 6.91
CA PRO A 14 -1.42 15.87 6.92
C PRO A 14 -1.64 14.95 5.72
N SER A 15 -0.61 14.19 5.32
CA SER A 15 -0.72 13.26 4.18
C SER A 15 -1.66 12.08 4.40
N TRP A 16 -1.92 11.76 5.66
CA TRP A 16 -2.92 10.77 6.06
C TRP A 16 -4.36 11.28 6.01
N SER A 17 -4.61 12.59 5.78
CA SER A 17 -5.96 13.12 5.67
C SER A 17 -6.64 12.61 4.40
N TRP A 18 -7.82 11.99 4.56
CA TRP A 18 -8.65 11.56 3.43
C TRP A 18 -9.13 12.72 2.55
N MET A 19 -9.05 13.96 3.06
CA MET A 19 -9.36 15.16 2.30
C MET A 19 -8.11 15.82 1.71
N LEU A 20 -6.91 15.24 1.84
CA LEU A 20 -5.71 15.91 1.36
C LEU A 20 -5.74 16.12 -0.16
N PHE A 21 -6.27 15.16 -0.90
CA PHE A 21 -6.32 15.18 -2.36
C PHE A 21 -7.76 15.32 -2.84
N ASN A 22 -7.95 16.01 -3.97
CA ASN A 22 -9.26 16.10 -4.62
C ASN A 22 -9.75 14.71 -5.05
N GLY A 23 -11.06 14.53 -5.13
CA GLY A 23 -11.68 13.27 -5.55
C GLY A 23 -12.09 12.37 -4.38
N LYS A 24 -12.92 11.36 -4.70
CA LYS A 24 -13.37 10.36 -3.72
C LYS A 24 -12.61 9.07 -3.95
N ILE A 25 -12.23 8.46 -2.85
CA ILE A 25 -11.62 7.15 -2.82
C ILE A 25 -12.73 6.12 -2.59
N ASP A 26 -13.19 5.50 -3.68
CA ASP A 26 -14.37 4.62 -3.68
C ASP A 26 -14.12 3.18 -3.19
N PHE A 27 -12.90 2.83 -2.74
CA PHE A 27 -12.54 1.42 -2.47
C PHE A 27 -13.08 0.83 -1.15
N LEU A 28 -13.64 1.62 -0.24
CA LEU A 28 -13.95 1.18 1.14
C LEU A 28 -15.44 1.01 1.48
N THR A 29 -16.36 1.27 0.55
CA THR A 29 -17.76 1.48 0.95
C THR A 29 -18.56 0.22 1.28
N GLU A 30 -18.12 -1.00 0.95
CA GLU A 30 -18.97 -2.21 1.08
C GLU A 30 -18.23 -3.51 1.49
N LEU A 31 -17.27 -3.47 2.42
CA LEU A 31 -16.52 -4.67 2.80
C LEU A 31 -16.49 -4.89 4.33
N ASP A 32 -16.74 -6.13 4.78
CA ASP A 32 -16.53 -6.56 6.17
C ASP A 32 -15.02 -6.76 6.41
N LEU A 33 -14.32 -5.63 6.54
CA LEU A 33 -12.87 -5.60 6.72
C LEU A 33 -12.48 -5.87 8.18
N LYS A 34 -11.38 -6.58 8.37
CA LYS A 34 -10.75 -6.81 9.67
C LYS A 34 -9.57 -5.87 9.85
N ILE A 35 -9.39 -5.35 11.06
CA ILE A 35 -8.28 -4.45 11.38
C ILE A 35 -7.11 -5.31 11.92
N PRO A 36 -5.88 -5.11 11.42
CA PRO A 36 -4.71 -5.83 11.94
C PRO A 36 -4.52 -5.60 13.44
N ARG A 37 -4.36 -6.69 14.21
CA ARG A 37 -4.28 -6.60 15.69
C ARG A 37 -2.98 -5.94 16.17
N ASN A 38 -1.88 -6.17 15.44
CA ASN A 38 -0.54 -5.76 15.84
C ASN A 38 -0.11 -4.43 15.22
N GLN A 39 -1.06 -3.67 14.67
CA GLN A 39 -0.74 -2.42 14.02
C GLN A 39 -1.01 -1.24 14.93
N SER A 40 0.04 -0.48 15.21
CA SER A 40 -0.09 0.84 15.79
C SER A 40 -0.62 1.76 14.70
N LEU A 41 -1.88 2.19 14.85
CA LEU A 41 -2.49 3.31 14.14
C LEU A 41 -2.99 4.29 15.19
N SER A 42 -2.05 4.89 15.92
CA SER A 42 -2.34 5.87 16.96
C SER A 42 -1.73 7.21 16.59
N PHE A 43 -2.37 8.28 17.03
CA PHE A 43 -1.75 9.60 16.92
C PHE A 43 -0.42 9.63 17.68
N ASP A 44 0.53 10.37 17.12
CA ASP A 44 1.74 10.73 17.84
C ASP A 44 1.41 11.70 19.00
N ASN A 45 2.37 11.94 19.88
CA ASN A 45 2.15 12.82 21.04
C ASN A 45 1.81 14.27 20.66
N THR A 46 2.05 14.67 19.41
CA THR A 46 1.74 16.01 18.91
C THR A 46 0.39 16.08 18.19
N GLU A 47 -0.29 14.94 17.99
CA GLU A 47 -1.50 14.78 17.18
C GLU A 47 -1.36 15.29 15.74
N ARG A 48 -0.11 15.34 15.22
CA ARG A 48 0.19 15.77 13.85
C ARG A 48 0.49 14.61 12.93
N GLY A 49 0.94 13.49 13.48
CA GLY A 49 1.25 12.28 12.74
C GLY A 49 0.51 11.06 13.27
N ILE A 50 0.51 10.00 12.49
CA ILE A 50 0.03 8.68 12.89
C ILE A 50 1.25 7.77 13.02
N ASN A 51 1.48 7.18 14.19
CA ASN A 51 2.45 6.10 14.32
C ASN A 51 1.98 4.94 13.44
N ILE A 52 2.88 4.40 12.62
CA ILE A 52 2.60 3.35 11.64
C ILE A 52 3.63 2.24 11.72
N GLU A 53 3.23 1.04 11.30
CA GLU A 53 4.13 -0.08 11.06
C GLU A 53 4.31 -0.26 9.55
N VAL A 54 5.51 0.05 9.07
CA VAL A 54 5.86 0.02 7.64
C VAL A 54 6.38 -1.36 7.26
N ARG A 55 5.81 -1.93 6.22
CA ARG A 55 6.16 -3.23 5.63
C ARG A 55 6.57 -3.05 4.18
N GLN A 56 7.13 -4.09 3.57
CA GLN A 56 7.61 -4.05 2.20
C GLN A 56 6.94 -5.09 1.31
N PHE A 57 6.80 -4.78 0.02
CA PHE A 57 6.46 -5.79 -0.98
C PHE A 57 7.65 -6.72 -1.25
N GLU A 58 7.40 -8.03 -1.24
CA GLU A 58 8.40 -9.06 -1.47
C GLU A 58 8.30 -9.59 -2.91
N ASP A 59 9.42 -9.57 -3.65
CA ASP A 59 9.53 -10.06 -5.02
C ASP A 59 8.44 -9.53 -5.98
N CYS A 60 8.07 -8.26 -5.79
CA CYS A 60 7.05 -7.57 -6.56
C CYS A 60 7.58 -6.35 -7.31
N TYR A 61 6.85 -5.96 -8.36
CA TYR A 61 6.99 -4.70 -9.07
C TYR A 61 5.62 -4.20 -9.54
N THR A 62 5.56 -2.94 -9.91
CA THR A 62 4.31 -2.28 -10.33
C THR A 62 4.39 -1.91 -11.81
N ARG A 63 3.26 -1.98 -12.54
CA ARG A 63 3.15 -1.49 -13.92
C ARG A 63 1.78 -0.86 -14.13
N GLU A 64 1.76 0.27 -14.83
CA GLU A 64 0.51 0.90 -15.26
C GLU A 64 -0.21 0.03 -16.30
N ARG A 65 -1.52 -0.13 -16.14
CA ARG A 65 -2.42 -0.79 -17.08
C ARG A 65 -3.81 -0.15 -16.96
N ASP A 66 -4.32 0.38 -18.07
CA ASP A 66 -5.68 0.96 -18.15
C ASP A 66 -5.97 2.07 -17.10
N GLY A 67 -4.94 2.82 -16.68
CA GLY A 67 -5.03 3.87 -15.66
C GLY A 67 -4.91 3.38 -14.22
N GLU A 68 -4.66 2.08 -14.02
CA GLU A 68 -4.44 1.44 -12.73
C GLU A 68 -2.99 0.98 -12.60
N HIS A 69 -2.46 0.95 -11.38
CA HIS A 69 -1.10 0.48 -11.13
C HIS A 69 -1.12 -0.93 -10.56
N ILE A 70 -0.89 -1.92 -11.43
CA ILE A 70 -1.03 -3.32 -11.08
C ILE A 70 0.28 -3.83 -10.47
N ILE A 71 0.17 -4.54 -9.34
CA ILE A 71 1.30 -5.19 -8.66
C ILE A 71 1.44 -6.61 -9.21
N PHE A 72 2.65 -6.93 -9.68
CA PHE A 72 3.01 -8.22 -10.25
C PHE A 72 4.14 -8.88 -9.49
N THR A 73 4.18 -10.20 -9.55
CA THR A 73 5.32 -11.03 -9.15
C THR A 73 5.71 -11.98 -10.30
N ASN A 74 6.96 -12.45 -10.29
CA ASN A 74 7.44 -13.48 -11.21
C ASN A 74 7.51 -14.84 -10.50
N THR A 75 6.61 -15.74 -10.88
CA THR A 75 6.64 -17.11 -10.35
C THR A 75 7.34 -18.06 -11.31
N LYS A 76 8.20 -18.93 -10.75
CA LYS A 76 8.81 -20.02 -11.51
C LYS A 76 7.79 -21.14 -11.71
N LYS A 77 7.48 -21.47 -12.96
CA LYS A 77 6.85 -22.76 -13.30
C LYS A 77 7.87 -23.64 -14.01
N VAL A 78 8.04 -24.84 -13.48
CA VAL A 78 8.81 -25.89 -14.16
C VAL A 78 7.86 -26.62 -15.10
N GLU A 79 7.98 -26.39 -16.41
CA GLU A 79 7.30 -27.21 -17.40
C GLU A 79 8.01 -28.57 -17.52
N VAL A 80 7.40 -29.59 -16.91
CA VAL A 80 7.89 -30.97 -16.80
C VAL A 80 8.25 -31.58 -18.16
N THR A 81 7.64 -31.09 -19.24
CA THR A 81 7.78 -31.64 -20.59
C THR A 81 8.99 -31.14 -21.37
N LYS A 82 9.67 -30.06 -20.95
CA LYS A 82 10.82 -29.52 -21.71
C LYS A 82 12.04 -29.06 -20.91
N LYS A 83 12.04 -29.11 -19.56
CA LYS A 83 13.12 -28.51 -18.74
C LYS A 83 13.44 -27.06 -19.16
N VAL A 84 12.44 -26.33 -19.63
CA VAL A 84 12.56 -24.89 -19.90
C VAL A 84 11.88 -24.20 -18.74
N GLU A 85 12.64 -23.38 -18.02
CA GLU A 85 12.09 -22.51 -16.99
C GLU A 85 11.32 -21.39 -17.68
N VAL A 86 10.01 -21.34 -17.48
CA VAL A 86 9.17 -20.25 -17.95
C VAL A 86 8.78 -19.42 -16.74
N MET A 87 9.16 -18.14 -16.76
CA MET A 87 8.71 -17.16 -15.77
C MET A 87 7.28 -16.77 -16.11
N LYS A 88 6.36 -16.97 -15.17
CA LYS A 88 4.97 -16.52 -15.30
C LYS A 88 4.77 -15.29 -14.43
N GLU A 89 4.45 -14.17 -15.07
CA GLU A 89 3.96 -12.95 -14.42
C GLU A 89 2.57 -13.24 -13.82
N VAL A 90 2.39 -12.90 -12.55
CA VAL A 90 1.14 -13.10 -11.80
C VAL A 90 0.75 -11.79 -11.14
N GLU A 91 -0.48 -11.36 -11.37
CA GLU A 91 -1.09 -10.23 -10.67
C GLU A 91 -1.40 -10.60 -9.22
N VAL A 92 -0.96 -9.73 -8.30
CA VAL A 92 -1.09 -9.94 -6.86
C VAL A 92 -1.73 -8.76 -6.13
N GLY A 93 -1.95 -7.64 -6.83
CA GLY A 93 -2.55 -6.46 -6.23
C GLY A 93 -2.69 -5.29 -7.20
N ILE A 94 -3.19 -4.19 -6.68
CA ILE A 94 -3.46 -2.95 -7.40
C ILE A 94 -3.24 -1.76 -6.47
N LEU A 95 -2.65 -0.69 -7.02
CA LEU A 95 -2.43 0.60 -6.40
C LEU A 95 -3.16 1.69 -7.18
N TYR A 96 -3.65 2.66 -6.42
CA TYR A 96 -4.19 3.93 -6.90
C TYR A 96 -3.37 5.02 -6.23
N PHE A 97 -2.59 5.73 -7.04
CA PHE A 97 -1.76 6.82 -6.54
C PHE A 97 -2.58 8.08 -6.39
N ASP A 98 -2.24 8.86 -5.36
CA ASP A 98 -2.91 10.13 -5.08
C ASP A 98 -2.55 11.19 -6.12
N THR A 99 -1.37 11.10 -6.76
CA THR A 99 -0.92 11.99 -7.83
C THR A 99 -0.17 11.23 -8.92
N GLY A 100 -0.01 11.83 -10.11
CA GLY A 100 0.78 11.24 -11.20
C GLY A 100 2.26 11.07 -10.83
N SER A 101 2.86 12.05 -10.16
CA SER A 101 4.26 11.97 -9.71
C SER A 101 4.49 10.88 -8.66
N ALA A 102 3.48 10.54 -7.86
CA ALA A 102 3.59 9.45 -6.90
C ALA A 102 3.73 8.07 -7.57
N ALA A 103 3.25 7.92 -8.81
CA ALA A 103 3.42 6.70 -9.59
C ALA A 103 4.85 6.50 -10.12
N GLU A 104 5.61 7.59 -10.29
CA GLU A 104 7.01 7.53 -10.71
C GLU A 104 7.94 7.03 -9.60
N VAL A 105 7.47 7.08 -8.36
CA VAL A 105 8.19 6.58 -7.20
C VAL A 105 8.08 5.05 -7.16
N GLU A 106 9.19 4.35 -7.31
CA GLU A 106 9.29 2.91 -7.05
C GLU A 106 9.22 2.60 -5.54
N SER A 107 8.13 2.97 -4.88
CA SER A 107 7.95 2.64 -3.47
C SER A 107 7.53 1.18 -3.32
N ARG A 108 8.26 0.48 -2.45
CA ARG A 108 7.90 -0.86 -1.96
C ARG A 108 7.32 -0.81 -0.56
N ASN A 109 7.27 0.36 0.07
CA ASN A 109 6.83 0.50 1.44
C ASN A 109 5.31 0.65 1.48
N CYS A 110 4.70 -0.08 2.41
CA CYS A 110 3.26 -0.03 2.62
C CYS A 110 2.92 -0.11 4.11
N VAL A 111 1.74 0.40 4.45
CA VAL A 111 1.13 0.26 5.76
C VAL A 111 -0.17 -0.49 5.54
N VAL A 112 -0.32 -1.67 6.16
CA VAL A 112 -1.61 -2.36 6.14
C VAL A 112 -2.63 -1.51 6.89
N ILE A 113 -3.90 -1.46 6.52
CA ILE A 113 -4.92 -0.71 7.27
C ILE A 113 -6.17 -1.54 7.49
N ALA A 114 -6.34 -2.57 6.67
CA ALA A 114 -7.43 -3.51 6.76
C ALA A 114 -7.06 -4.83 6.07
N MET A 115 -7.84 -5.85 6.31
CA MET A 115 -7.66 -7.19 5.76
C MET A 115 -9.02 -7.78 5.39
N SER A 116 -9.05 -8.63 4.36
CA SER A 116 -10.28 -9.33 3.98
C SER A 116 -10.67 -10.44 4.98
N GLN A 117 -9.71 -10.93 5.77
CA GLN A 117 -9.89 -12.00 6.76
C GLN A 117 -8.93 -11.81 7.96
N ASP A 118 -9.15 -12.53 9.05
CA ASP A 118 -8.31 -12.46 10.25
C ASP A 118 -6.87 -12.97 10.03
N ASP A 119 -5.93 -12.56 10.89
CA ASP A 119 -4.51 -12.98 10.88
C ASP A 119 -4.29 -14.46 11.20
N ASP A 120 -5.23 -15.08 11.91
CA ASP A 120 -5.09 -16.46 12.38
C ASP A 120 -5.38 -17.49 11.25
N LYS A 121 -5.74 -17.03 10.05
CA LYS A 121 -6.01 -17.86 8.88
C LYS A 121 -4.89 -17.74 7.85
N ASP A 122 -4.18 -18.84 7.63
CA ASP A 122 -3.18 -18.97 6.57
C ASP A 122 -3.88 -19.22 5.21
N ASP A 123 -4.58 -18.19 4.71
CA ASP A 123 -5.21 -18.20 3.39
C ASP A 123 -4.29 -17.50 2.37
N PRO A 124 -3.80 -18.22 1.33
CA PRO A 124 -2.94 -17.63 0.30
C PRO A 124 -3.63 -16.53 -0.52
N ASN A 125 -4.97 -16.44 -0.47
CA ASN A 125 -5.76 -15.42 -1.15
C ASN A 125 -6.20 -14.28 -0.21
N LYS A 126 -5.75 -14.29 1.05
CA LYS A 126 -6.00 -13.18 1.96
C LYS A 126 -5.48 -11.87 1.33
N GLU A 127 -6.31 -10.84 1.34
CA GLU A 127 -5.97 -9.52 0.82
C GLU A 127 -5.70 -8.56 1.98
N TYR A 128 -4.61 -7.82 1.88
CA TYR A 128 -4.34 -6.64 2.66
C TYR A 128 -4.78 -5.41 1.88
N TYR A 129 -5.45 -4.52 2.59
CA TYR A 129 -5.75 -3.16 2.16
C TYR A 129 -4.66 -2.28 2.76
N ILE A 130 -4.05 -1.45 1.93
CA ILE A 130 -2.80 -0.77 2.27
C ILE A 130 -2.83 0.71 1.91
N LEU A 131 -1.98 1.47 2.61
CA LEU A 131 -1.44 2.73 2.13
C LEU A 131 -0.08 2.46 1.51
N ALA A 132 0.15 2.94 0.29
CA ALA A 132 1.50 3.04 -0.26
C ALA A 132 2.14 4.29 0.33
N VAL A 133 3.35 4.16 0.88
CA VAL A 133 4.04 5.27 1.57
C VAL A 133 5.46 5.41 1.07
N GLN A 134 6.04 6.60 1.18
CA GLN A 134 7.44 6.84 0.92
C GLN A 134 8.08 7.50 2.13
N ARG A 135 9.33 7.16 2.40
CA ARG A 135 10.11 7.80 3.46
C ARG A 135 10.45 9.23 3.01
N THR A 136 10.18 10.21 3.86
CA THR A 136 10.58 11.60 3.62
C THR A 136 12.05 11.81 4.02
N SER A 137 12.55 13.05 3.95
CA SER A 137 13.92 13.38 4.38
C SER A 137 14.15 13.22 5.89
N GLY A 138 13.09 13.09 6.70
CA GLY A 138 13.18 12.83 8.14
C GLY A 138 13.51 11.37 8.46
N GLU A 139 14.30 11.14 9.50
CA GLU A 139 14.48 9.79 10.02
C GLU A 139 13.12 9.28 10.55
N GLU A 140 12.58 8.24 9.89
CA GLU A 140 11.34 7.53 10.27
C GLU A 140 10.02 8.23 9.95
N GLU A 141 10.08 9.32 9.18
CA GLU A 141 8.89 10.00 8.67
C GLU A 141 8.52 9.51 7.28
N TYR A 142 7.22 9.38 7.04
CA TYR A 142 6.65 8.87 5.82
C TYR A 142 5.52 9.78 5.35
N GLU A 143 5.36 9.85 4.03
CA GLU A 143 4.21 10.45 3.37
C GLU A 143 3.44 9.38 2.59
N ARG A 144 2.15 9.61 2.44
CA ARG A 144 1.28 8.77 1.63
C ARG A 144 1.47 9.08 0.14
N LEU A 145 1.63 8.02 -0.63
CA LEU A 145 1.65 8.06 -2.10
C LEU A 145 0.31 7.67 -2.71
N GLY A 146 -0.45 6.81 -2.01
CA GLY A 146 -1.68 6.24 -2.53
C GLY A 146 -2.21 5.11 -1.67
N VAL A 147 -3.15 4.38 -2.24
CA VAL A 147 -3.91 3.33 -1.59
C VAL A 147 -4.04 2.12 -2.49
N GLY A 148 -4.30 0.96 -1.92
CA GLY A 148 -4.54 -0.21 -2.75
C GLY A 148 -4.83 -1.46 -1.97
N ARG A 149 -4.75 -2.58 -2.70
CA ARG A 149 -4.84 -3.91 -2.11
C ARG A 149 -3.80 -4.83 -2.71
N VAL A 150 -3.35 -5.78 -1.90
CA VAL A 150 -2.33 -6.76 -2.30
C VAL A 150 -2.56 -8.06 -1.54
N ARG A 151 -2.23 -9.19 -2.15
CA ARG A 151 -2.25 -10.48 -1.46
C ARG A 151 -1.24 -10.49 -0.31
N ALA A 152 -1.68 -10.94 0.86
CA ALA A 152 -0.93 -10.91 2.11
C ALA A 152 0.42 -11.63 2.03
N GLY A 153 0.50 -12.71 1.24
CA GLY A 153 1.74 -13.47 1.05
C GLY A 153 2.85 -12.75 0.29
N TYR A 154 2.60 -11.53 -0.21
CA TYR A 154 3.57 -10.69 -0.91
C TYR A 154 3.94 -9.43 -0.14
N VAL A 155 3.55 -9.36 1.13
CA VAL A 155 3.92 -8.28 2.06
C VAL A 155 4.71 -8.89 3.20
N SER A 156 5.84 -8.27 3.53
CA SER A 156 6.71 -8.72 4.61
C SER A 156 5.96 -8.86 5.94
N LYS A 157 6.32 -9.88 6.72
CA LYS A 157 5.82 -10.03 8.10
C LYS A 157 6.53 -9.07 9.05
N GLU A 158 7.81 -8.83 8.80
CA GLU A 158 8.61 -7.85 9.51
C GLU A 158 8.14 -6.44 9.16
N SER A 159 8.12 -5.58 10.18
CA SER A 159 7.81 -4.17 10.04
C SER A 159 8.86 -3.29 10.71
N THR A 160 8.92 -2.06 10.27
CA THR A 160 9.67 -0.99 10.92
C THR A 160 8.69 0.09 11.36
N SER A 161 8.78 0.49 12.63
CA SER A 161 7.97 1.59 13.14
C SER A 161 8.34 2.91 12.45
N GLY A 162 7.35 3.76 12.24
CA GLY A 162 7.52 5.07 11.65
C GLY A 162 6.35 5.99 11.95
N LYS A 163 6.38 7.17 11.34
CA LYS A 163 5.33 8.18 11.47
C LYS A 163 4.84 8.60 10.08
N LEU A 164 3.55 8.48 9.86
CA LEU A 164 2.86 9.06 8.71
C LEU A 164 2.53 10.51 9.05
N LEU A 165 3.10 11.45 8.30
CA LEU A 165 2.82 12.88 8.42
C LEU A 165 1.71 13.34 7.49
#